data_AF-A0A1I5IES1-F1
#
_entry.id   AF-A0A1I5IES1-F1
#
_cell.length_a   1.000
_cell.length_b   1.000
_cell.length_c   1.000
_cell.angle_alpha   90.00
_cell.angle_beta   90.00
_cell.angle_gamma   90.00
#
_symmetry.space_group_name_H-M   'P 1'
#
loop_
_entity.id
_entity.type
_entity.pdbx_description
1 polymer ?
#
loop_
_entity_poly.entity_id
_entity_poly.type
_entity_poly.pdbx_seq_one_letter_code
_entity_poly.pdbx_strand_id
1 'polypeptide(L)'
;MGIALWRWLRNSRRVPRGRLRTGAVSEIRRIPRRGGDRIQAPRQGTGPVYQRRYTVRVSGCRLTAAELIERLGEDLNAASPVEVAVFDKTVGASRPLEAGDEYVVHMPGPWNCPVRVVERTPESFRFATLQGHLEAGEIEFRARDLPDGDVVFTIESWARSADRLGKALYVGLGIAKEMQLHMWTHFCARVAELSGGRMIGDVDVRTERADVSGPGRPQRLVAGAVTAAFARPFALAARLRDRPLHPRGLVFDATLTLHGTSRYWGVPFLDDHTELRGRARLSRAAGLPPLLPDVLGLALRWRQPQSEDAELLLATTGRTRLGRHLLRPATRWSPAFYGSLLAYRAGDRRVLLGAVARRGSDVPADLVSLARALDERPLLLDLVAATEFGRWERFGELRIQGPALDDGEPMRFNPVLNPIWGLPPAGLLQQARGVTYTAVQNAARRAGHGRPERSRPPERTR
;
A
#
# COMPACT_ATOMS: atom_id res chain seq x y z
N MET A 1 3.82 15.18 11.04
CA MET A 1 3.03 14.53 9.97
C MET A 1 1.99 13.51 10.46
N GLY A 2 2.29 12.60 11.40
CA GLY A 2 1.37 11.50 11.78
C GLY A 2 0.09 11.89 12.54
N ILE A 3 0.14 12.91 13.41
CA ILE A 3 -1.02 13.36 14.19
C ILE A 3 -1.96 14.24 13.34
N ALA A 4 -1.41 15.04 12.42
CA ALA A 4 -2.17 15.86 11.48
C ALA A 4 -2.96 14.98 10.50
N LEU A 5 -2.32 13.96 9.90
CA LEU A 5 -2.97 13.01 9.01
C LEU A 5 -4.04 12.15 9.72
N TRP A 6 -3.84 11.81 11.00
CA TRP A 6 -4.82 11.06 11.79
C TRP A 6 -6.00 11.91 12.26
N ARG A 7 -5.76 13.16 12.69
CA ARG A 7 -6.84 14.15 12.95
C ARG A 7 -7.64 14.43 11.68
N TRP A 8 -6.96 14.55 10.53
CA TRP A 8 -7.55 14.72 9.21
C TRP A 8 -8.44 13.52 8.81
N LEU A 9 -7.94 12.27 8.86
CA LEU A 9 -8.73 11.06 8.58
C LEU A 9 -9.91 10.84 9.56
N ARG A 10 -9.76 11.25 10.83
CA ARG A 10 -10.81 11.10 11.86
C ARG A 10 -11.94 12.11 11.68
N ASN A 11 -11.65 13.34 11.31
CA ASN A 11 -12.66 14.38 11.10
C ASN A 11 -13.50 14.14 9.83
N SER A 12 -12.99 13.40 8.85
CA SER A 12 -13.67 13.13 7.57
C SER A 12 -14.68 11.97 7.57
N ARG A 13 -14.87 11.24 8.68
CA ARG A 13 -15.84 10.13 8.77
C ARG A 13 -17.32 10.59 8.77
N ARG A 14 -17.58 11.89 8.60
CA ARG A 14 -18.91 12.51 8.69
C ARG A 14 -19.39 13.20 7.41
N VAL A 15 -18.73 13.00 6.26
CA VAL A 15 -19.15 13.66 5.00
C VAL A 15 -20.38 12.94 4.40
N PRO A 16 -21.52 13.63 4.19
CA PRO A 16 -22.69 13.06 3.52
C PRO A 16 -22.38 12.63 2.09
N ARG A 17 -22.84 11.44 1.68
CA ARG A 17 -22.56 10.84 0.37
C ARG A 17 -23.86 10.66 -0.41
N GLY A 18 -23.95 11.26 -1.59
CA GLY A 18 -25.07 11.11 -2.52
C GLY A 18 -24.70 10.29 -3.77
N ARG A 19 -25.70 9.70 -4.43
CA ARG A 19 -25.55 9.15 -5.78
C ARG A 19 -26.06 10.18 -6.79
N LEU A 20 -25.26 10.55 -7.80
CA LEU A 20 -25.79 11.28 -8.95
C LEU A 20 -26.82 10.37 -9.65
N ARG A 21 -28.01 10.90 -9.94
CA ARG A 21 -29.01 10.21 -10.76
C ARG A 21 -29.02 10.86 -12.14
N THR A 22 -27.88 10.93 -12.84
CA THR A 22 -27.87 11.49 -14.21
C THR A 22 -26.56 11.25 -14.97
N GLY A 23 -26.63 10.44 -16.04
CA GLY A 23 -25.96 10.74 -17.31
C GLY A 23 -24.43 10.69 -17.40
N ALA A 24 -23.69 10.01 -16.51
CA ALA A 24 -22.22 10.01 -16.57
C ALA A 24 -21.62 9.60 -17.94
N VAL A 25 -22.33 8.78 -18.72
CA VAL A 25 -21.95 8.41 -20.09
C VAL A 25 -22.14 9.55 -21.09
N SER A 26 -23.21 10.35 -20.96
CA SER A 26 -23.48 11.45 -21.88
C SER A 26 -22.54 12.64 -21.65
N GLU A 27 -22.11 12.88 -20.41
CA GLU A 27 -21.18 13.96 -20.08
C GLU A 27 -19.73 13.66 -20.54
N ILE A 28 -19.24 12.43 -20.39
CA ILE A 28 -17.94 12.05 -20.99
C ILE A 28 -17.95 12.17 -22.51
N ARG A 29 -19.09 11.95 -23.16
CA ARG A 29 -19.21 12.15 -24.61
C ARG A 29 -19.12 13.63 -25.01
N ARG A 30 -19.42 14.55 -24.09
CA ARG A 30 -19.33 16.01 -24.30
C ARG A 30 -17.92 16.57 -24.02
N ILE A 31 -17.04 15.82 -23.35
CA ILE A 31 -15.64 16.21 -23.19
C ILE A 31 -15.01 16.33 -24.59
N PRO A 32 -14.50 17.52 -24.98
CA PRO A 32 -13.90 17.74 -26.30
C PRO A 32 -12.77 16.75 -26.56
N ARG A 33 -12.59 16.33 -27.82
CA ARG A 33 -11.42 15.53 -28.19
C ARG A 33 -10.19 16.43 -28.11
N ARG A 34 -9.41 16.27 -27.04
CA ARG A 34 -8.10 16.93 -26.91
C ARG A 34 -7.06 16.10 -27.66
N GLY A 35 -6.42 16.71 -28.66
CA GLY A 35 -5.27 16.13 -29.36
C GLY A 35 -3.97 16.40 -28.60
N GLY A 36 -2.98 15.52 -28.75
CA GLY A 36 -1.63 15.68 -28.18
C GLY A 36 -1.01 14.34 -27.77
N ASP A 37 0.25 14.12 -28.17
CA ASP A 37 0.94 12.81 -28.13
C ASP A 37 1.02 12.15 -26.75
N ARG A 38 0.86 12.93 -25.66
CA ARG A 38 0.97 12.46 -24.28
C ARG A 38 -0.34 12.49 -23.49
N ILE A 39 -1.46 12.95 -24.06
CA ILE A 39 -2.75 13.02 -23.33
C ILE A 39 -3.36 11.62 -23.23
N GLN A 40 -3.74 11.25 -22.00
CA GLN A 40 -4.40 9.99 -21.68
C GLN A 40 -5.92 10.19 -21.58
N ALA A 41 -6.60 10.12 -22.72
CA ALA A 41 -8.02 10.40 -22.81
C ALA A 41 -8.87 9.30 -22.15
N PRO A 42 -10.06 9.62 -21.60
CA PRO A 42 -10.95 8.63 -20.99
C PRO A 42 -11.25 7.43 -21.90
N ARG A 43 -11.31 7.64 -23.22
CA ARG A 43 -11.59 6.59 -24.21
C ARG A 43 -10.50 5.51 -24.28
N GLN A 44 -9.25 5.86 -23.97
CA GLN A 44 -8.11 4.93 -23.91
C GLN A 44 -8.10 4.09 -22.63
N GLY A 45 -8.79 4.55 -21.57
CA GLY A 45 -8.92 3.80 -20.32
C GLY A 45 -9.81 2.55 -20.42
N THR A 46 -9.71 1.67 -19.43
CA THR A 46 -10.44 0.39 -19.37
C THR A 46 -11.41 0.30 -18.20
N GLY A 47 -12.52 -0.42 -18.38
CA GLY A 47 -13.54 -0.60 -17.35
C GLY A 47 -14.56 0.54 -17.28
N PRO A 48 -15.31 0.64 -16.17
CA PRO A 48 -16.38 1.61 -16.01
C PRO A 48 -15.86 3.03 -15.95
N VAL A 49 -16.72 3.96 -16.35
CA VAL A 49 -16.57 5.39 -16.13
C VAL A 49 -16.90 5.71 -14.69
N TYR A 50 -16.04 6.50 -14.04
CA TYR A 50 -16.32 7.15 -12.77
C TYR A 50 -16.47 8.65 -12.98
N GLN A 51 -17.59 9.18 -12.51
CA GLN A 51 -17.81 10.61 -12.37
C GLN A 51 -17.88 10.93 -10.88
N ARG A 52 -17.10 11.92 -10.44
CA ARG A 52 -17.11 12.38 -9.05
C ARG A 52 -17.27 13.88 -9.05
N ARG A 53 -18.21 14.38 -8.25
CA ARG A 53 -18.49 15.79 -8.07
C ARG A 53 -18.38 16.14 -6.59
N TYR A 54 -17.59 17.16 -6.30
CA TYR A 54 -17.36 17.71 -4.97
C TYR A 54 -17.82 19.16 -5.02
N THR A 55 -18.82 19.52 -4.24
CA THR A 55 -19.40 20.86 -4.26
C THR A 55 -19.43 21.46 -2.87
N VAL A 56 -18.98 22.70 -2.76
CA VAL A 56 -19.05 23.50 -1.53
C VAL A 56 -19.68 24.86 -1.85
N ARG A 57 -20.59 25.30 -0.98
CA ARG A 57 -21.13 26.66 -1.00
C ARG A 57 -20.42 27.46 0.08
N VAL A 58 -19.99 28.66 -0.26
CA VAL A 58 -19.23 29.54 0.63
C VAL A 58 -19.97 30.87 0.74
N SER A 59 -20.27 31.28 1.97
CA SER A 59 -20.89 32.57 2.26
C SER A 59 -19.90 33.61 2.74
N GLY A 60 -20.22 34.87 2.49
CA GLY A 60 -19.37 36.00 2.87
C GLY A 60 -18.02 35.99 2.17
N CYS A 61 -17.98 35.51 0.94
CA CYS A 61 -16.77 35.55 0.11
C CYS A 61 -16.34 37.00 -0.13
N ARG A 62 -15.04 37.23 -0.04
CA ARG A 62 -14.41 38.51 -0.41
C ARG A 62 -13.94 38.52 -1.86
N LEU A 63 -13.95 37.35 -2.50
CA LEU A 63 -13.56 37.14 -3.88
C LEU A 63 -14.78 36.69 -4.68
N THR A 64 -14.95 37.25 -5.87
CA THR A 64 -15.84 36.71 -6.92
C THR A 64 -15.35 35.35 -7.40
N ALA A 65 -16.18 34.62 -8.14
CA ALA A 65 -15.82 33.35 -8.74
C ALA A 65 -14.57 33.46 -9.63
N ALA A 66 -14.46 34.54 -10.42
CA ALA A 66 -13.32 34.78 -11.30
C ALA A 66 -12.03 35.04 -10.50
N GLU A 67 -12.08 35.93 -9.49
CA GLU A 67 -10.93 36.25 -8.63
C GLU A 67 -10.48 35.02 -7.82
N LEU A 68 -11.42 34.19 -7.36
CA LEU A 68 -11.09 32.95 -6.65
C LEU A 68 -10.32 31.97 -7.55
N ILE A 69 -10.75 31.83 -8.81
CA ILE A 69 -10.09 30.94 -9.77
C ILE A 69 -8.74 31.51 -10.19
N GLU A 70 -8.62 32.82 -10.35
CA GLU A 70 -7.35 33.50 -10.56
C GLU A 70 -6.38 33.23 -9.41
N ARG A 71 -6.83 33.41 -8.17
CA ARG A 71 -6.04 33.13 -6.97
C ARG A 71 -5.57 31.68 -6.89
N LEU A 72 -6.43 30.72 -7.26
CA LEU A 72 -6.05 29.31 -7.35
C LEU A 72 -5.04 29.05 -8.48
N GLY A 73 -5.15 29.77 -9.59
CA GLY A 73 -4.21 29.70 -10.70
C GLY A 73 -2.83 30.25 -10.36
N GLU A 74 -2.72 31.19 -9.42
CA GLU A 74 -1.42 31.66 -8.90
C GLU A 74 -0.73 30.58 -8.05
N ASP A 75 -1.49 29.88 -7.21
CA ASP A 75 -0.96 28.86 -6.31
C ASP A 75 -1.97 27.76 -5.96
N LEU A 76 -1.93 26.67 -6.72
CA LEU A 76 -2.74 25.47 -6.46
C LEU A 76 -2.44 24.84 -5.09
N ASN A 77 -1.21 24.99 -4.59
CA ASN A 77 -0.80 24.42 -3.31
C ASN A 77 -1.39 25.19 -2.12
N ALA A 78 -1.91 26.40 -2.32
CA ALA A 78 -2.62 27.14 -1.28
C ALA A 78 -3.93 26.45 -0.87
N ALA A 79 -4.55 25.72 -1.80
CA ALA A 79 -5.77 24.93 -1.58
C ALA A 79 -5.49 23.43 -1.38
N SER A 80 -4.34 22.93 -1.84
CA SER A 80 -3.96 21.53 -1.68
C SER A 80 -3.55 21.19 -0.24
N PRO A 81 -3.88 20.00 0.29
CA PRO A 81 -3.21 19.49 1.49
C PRO A 81 -1.77 19.15 1.12
N VAL A 82 -0.84 20.11 1.21
CA VAL A 82 0.58 19.94 0.80
C VAL A 82 1.29 18.79 1.52
N GLU A 83 0.76 18.34 2.65
CA GLU A 83 1.20 17.13 3.35
C GLU A 83 0.94 15.83 2.56
N VAL A 84 0.04 15.88 1.58
CA VAL A 84 -0.53 14.73 0.84
C VAL A 84 -0.54 14.95 -0.68
N ALA A 85 -0.55 16.18 -1.16
CA ALA A 85 -0.57 16.45 -2.59
C ALA A 85 0.14 17.76 -2.86
N VAL A 86 1.24 17.71 -3.61
CA VAL A 86 1.97 18.92 -4.05
C VAL A 86 1.89 19.01 -5.56
N PHE A 87 1.35 20.11 -6.06
CA PHE A 87 1.33 20.47 -7.46
C PHE A 87 2.66 21.13 -7.80
N ASP A 88 3.49 20.44 -8.59
CA ASP A 88 4.73 20.99 -9.11
C ASP A 88 4.57 21.35 -10.59
N LYS A 89 4.83 22.61 -10.96
CA LYS A 89 4.70 23.08 -12.34
C LYS A 89 5.97 22.75 -13.09
N THR A 90 5.87 21.85 -14.06
CA THR A 90 7.01 21.31 -14.81
C THR A 90 7.20 21.96 -16.17
N VAL A 91 6.14 22.50 -16.77
CA VAL A 91 6.17 23.21 -18.05
C VAL A 91 5.26 24.44 -17.95
N GLY A 92 5.74 25.59 -18.44
CA GLY A 92 5.00 26.86 -18.42
C GLY A 92 5.74 27.99 -17.72
N ALA A 93 5.20 29.21 -17.80
CA ALA A 93 5.68 30.35 -17.01
C ALA A 93 5.45 30.10 -15.51
N SER A 94 6.17 30.77 -14.61
CA SER A 94 6.08 30.48 -13.17
C SER A 94 4.66 30.64 -12.61
N ARG A 95 3.98 31.75 -12.93
CA ARG A 95 2.58 32.06 -12.56
C ARG A 95 2.01 33.08 -13.57
N PRO A 96 0.69 33.14 -13.79
CA PRO A 96 -0.35 32.23 -13.30
C PRO A 96 -0.44 30.93 -14.13
N LEU A 97 -1.42 30.09 -13.82
CA LEU A 97 -1.78 28.88 -14.56
C LEU A 97 -2.41 29.22 -15.92
N GLU A 98 -1.83 28.70 -16.99
CA GLU A 98 -2.22 28.93 -18.39
C GLU A 98 -2.49 27.63 -19.14
N ALA A 99 -3.28 27.72 -20.21
CA ALA A 99 -3.54 26.58 -21.08
C ALA A 99 -2.24 26.08 -21.74
N GLY A 100 -1.98 24.78 -21.66
CA GLY A 100 -0.74 24.15 -22.15
C GLY A 100 0.28 23.82 -21.05
N ASP A 101 0.17 24.43 -19.87
CA ASP A 101 1.07 24.16 -18.75
C ASP A 101 0.96 22.70 -18.27
N GLU A 102 2.10 22.10 -17.89
CA GLU A 102 2.15 20.74 -17.34
C GLU A 102 2.53 20.77 -15.87
N TYR A 103 1.81 19.98 -15.08
CA TYR A 103 2.06 19.79 -13.66
C TYR A 103 2.31 18.32 -13.35
N VAL A 104 3.13 18.05 -12.36
CA VAL A 104 3.21 16.75 -11.69
C VAL A 104 2.60 16.91 -10.30
N VAL A 105 1.51 16.20 -10.05
CA VAL A 105 0.93 16.13 -8.70
C VAL A 105 1.62 15.00 -7.95
N HIS A 106 2.44 15.35 -6.98
CA HIS A 106 3.16 14.40 -6.13
C HIS A 106 2.26 13.94 -4.99
N MET A 107 1.99 12.63 -4.92
CA MET A 107 1.21 12.01 -3.84
C MET A 107 2.09 11.06 -3.00
N PRO A 108 1.80 10.83 -1.70
CA PRO A 108 2.60 10.00 -0.80
C PRO A 108 2.93 8.62 -1.36
N GLY A 109 4.20 8.40 -1.65
CA GLY A 109 4.69 7.18 -2.32
C GLY A 109 5.34 7.52 -3.67
N PRO A 110 5.49 6.55 -4.58
CA PRO A 110 6.09 6.76 -5.90
C PRO A 110 5.07 7.35 -6.92
N TRP A 111 4.07 8.07 -6.44
CA TRP A 111 2.91 8.50 -7.24
C TRP A 111 3.17 9.87 -7.82
N ASN A 112 3.58 9.88 -9.07
CA ASN A 112 3.58 11.07 -9.90
C ASN A 112 2.32 11.03 -10.77
N CYS A 113 1.46 12.03 -10.61
CA CYS A 113 0.25 12.18 -11.38
C CYS A 113 0.46 13.34 -12.37
N PRO A 114 1.02 13.08 -13.57
CA PRO A 114 1.26 14.12 -14.55
C PRO A 114 -0.06 14.55 -15.20
N VAL A 115 -0.27 15.86 -15.25
CA VAL A 115 -1.46 16.49 -15.80
C VAL A 115 -1.09 17.70 -16.65
N ARG A 116 -1.94 18.05 -17.60
CA ARG A 116 -1.79 19.25 -18.43
C ARG A 116 -3.03 20.10 -18.35
N VAL A 117 -2.87 21.41 -18.24
CA VAL A 117 -3.97 22.37 -18.36
C VAL A 117 -4.46 22.35 -19.81
N VAL A 118 -5.69 21.91 -20.03
CA VAL A 118 -6.29 21.84 -21.37
C VAL A 118 -7.30 22.95 -21.63
N GLU A 119 -7.72 23.63 -20.57
CA GLU A 119 -8.70 24.71 -20.64
C GLU A 119 -8.54 25.63 -19.43
N ARG A 120 -8.64 26.93 -19.67
CA ARG A 120 -8.71 28.00 -18.68
C ARG A 120 -9.73 29.02 -19.15
N THR A 121 -10.74 29.30 -18.34
CA THR A 121 -11.74 30.35 -18.52
C THR A 121 -11.71 31.23 -17.27
N PRO A 122 -12.30 32.44 -17.24
CA PRO A 122 -12.30 33.27 -16.04
C PRO A 122 -12.76 32.53 -14.77
N GLU A 123 -13.76 31.64 -14.89
CA GLU A 123 -14.39 30.95 -13.77
C GLU A 123 -14.03 29.46 -13.65
N SER A 124 -13.15 28.94 -14.50
CA SER A 124 -12.75 27.52 -14.45
C SER A 124 -11.37 27.23 -15.03
N PHE A 125 -10.79 26.11 -14.61
CA PHE A 125 -9.68 25.49 -15.32
C PHE A 125 -9.83 23.97 -15.32
N ARG A 126 -9.19 23.33 -16.29
CA ARG A 126 -9.27 21.88 -16.47
C ARG A 126 -7.91 21.26 -16.71
N PHE A 127 -7.70 20.13 -16.03
CA PHE A 127 -6.58 19.24 -16.26
C PHE A 127 -7.00 18.02 -17.06
N ALA A 128 -6.19 17.63 -18.04
CA ALA A 128 -6.22 16.29 -18.63
C ALA A 128 -5.04 15.48 -18.10
N THR A 129 -5.29 14.20 -17.84
CA THR A 129 -4.24 13.27 -17.40
C THR A 129 -3.27 12.98 -18.53
N LEU A 130 -1.96 12.94 -18.24
CA LEU A 130 -0.93 12.57 -19.21
C LEU A 130 -0.52 11.09 -19.07
N GLN A 131 0.24 10.55 -20.02
CA GLN A 131 0.86 9.23 -19.90
C GLN A 131 1.67 9.11 -18.61
N GLY A 132 1.56 7.95 -17.95
CA GLY A 132 2.13 7.71 -16.62
C GLY A 132 1.16 8.03 -15.48
N HIS A 133 0.04 8.71 -15.76
CA HIS A 133 -1.04 8.92 -14.80
C HIS A 133 -1.88 7.64 -14.62
N LEU A 134 -2.26 7.32 -13.38
CA LEU A 134 -3.03 6.09 -13.04
C LEU A 134 -4.46 6.11 -13.59
N GLU A 135 -5.03 7.31 -13.72
CA GLU A 135 -6.34 7.55 -14.31
C GLU A 135 -6.21 8.12 -15.72
N ALA A 136 -7.12 7.71 -16.61
CA ALA A 136 -7.33 8.27 -17.92
C ALA A 136 -8.59 9.14 -17.87
N GLY A 137 -8.43 10.45 -17.85
CA GLY A 137 -9.51 11.35 -17.48
C GLY A 137 -9.24 12.83 -17.62
N GLU A 138 -10.26 13.61 -17.31
CA GLU A 138 -10.16 15.05 -17.09
C GLU A 138 -10.75 15.40 -15.73
N ILE A 139 -10.23 16.46 -15.12
CA ILE A 139 -10.76 17.05 -13.89
C ILE A 139 -10.87 18.56 -14.05
N GLU A 140 -12.03 19.09 -13.73
CA GLU A 140 -12.39 20.49 -13.81
C GLU A 140 -12.56 21.09 -12.41
N PHE A 141 -12.07 22.31 -12.26
CA PHE A 141 -12.25 23.16 -11.10
C PHE A 141 -13.01 24.39 -11.58
N ARG A 142 -14.17 24.65 -11.00
CA ARG A 142 -15.00 25.80 -11.38
C ARG A 142 -15.60 26.48 -10.17
N ALA A 143 -15.75 27.80 -10.27
CA ALA A 143 -16.49 28.61 -9.32
C ALA A 143 -17.68 29.28 -10.03
N ARG A 144 -18.72 29.65 -9.29
CA ARG A 144 -19.84 30.43 -9.80
C ARG A 144 -20.39 31.32 -8.71
N ASP A 145 -20.62 32.58 -9.04
CA ASP A 145 -21.31 33.52 -8.17
C ASP A 145 -22.81 33.22 -8.11
N LEU A 146 -23.39 33.32 -6.92
CA LEU A 146 -24.82 33.20 -6.68
C LEU A 146 -25.46 34.58 -6.51
N PRO A 147 -26.76 34.74 -6.82
CA PRO A 147 -27.47 36.01 -6.69
C PRO A 147 -27.50 36.60 -5.28
N ASP A 148 -27.29 35.75 -4.26
CA ASP A 148 -27.24 36.13 -2.85
C ASP A 148 -25.83 36.52 -2.37
N GLY A 149 -24.86 36.63 -3.29
CA GLY A 149 -23.48 37.02 -3.00
C GLY A 149 -22.58 35.87 -2.52
N ASP A 150 -23.11 34.64 -2.47
CA ASP A 150 -22.33 33.45 -2.15
C ASP A 150 -21.58 32.92 -3.39
N VAL A 151 -20.52 32.14 -3.15
CA VAL A 151 -19.80 31.44 -4.22
C VAL A 151 -20.00 29.94 -4.09
N VAL A 152 -20.29 29.26 -5.20
CA VAL A 152 -20.27 27.80 -5.27
C VAL A 152 -19.02 27.35 -6.00
N PHE A 153 -18.19 26.59 -5.30
CA PHE A 153 -17.02 25.95 -5.87
C PHE A 153 -17.28 24.46 -6.12
N THR A 154 -16.91 23.98 -7.31
CA THR A 154 -17.09 22.59 -7.71
C THR A 154 -15.83 22.01 -8.31
N ILE A 155 -15.43 20.84 -7.83
CA ILE A 155 -14.45 19.97 -8.47
C ILE A 155 -15.20 18.82 -9.10
N GLU A 156 -14.97 18.59 -10.39
CA GLU A 156 -15.61 17.51 -11.12
C GLU A 156 -14.60 16.71 -11.93
N SER A 157 -14.55 15.40 -11.68
CA SER A 157 -13.62 14.49 -12.35
C SER A 157 -14.36 13.43 -13.14
N TRP A 158 -13.89 13.18 -14.36
CA TRP A 158 -14.34 12.09 -15.22
C TRP A 158 -13.16 11.21 -15.58
N ALA A 159 -13.13 9.98 -15.06
CA ALA A 159 -11.97 9.11 -15.19
C ALA A 159 -12.34 7.65 -15.46
N ARG A 160 -11.46 6.97 -16.21
CA ARG A 160 -11.38 5.51 -16.36
C ARG A 160 -10.00 5.03 -15.93
N SER A 161 -9.84 3.73 -15.69
CA SER A 161 -8.54 3.15 -15.33
C SER A 161 -7.60 3.22 -16.52
N ALA A 162 -6.38 3.74 -16.37
CA ALA A 162 -5.42 3.89 -17.47
C ALA A 162 -5.06 2.57 -18.19
N ASP A 163 -4.84 1.48 -17.45
CA ASP A 163 -4.39 0.22 -18.06
C ASP A 163 -4.81 -1.08 -17.31
N ARG A 164 -4.87 -2.22 -18.02
CA ARG A 164 -5.32 -3.54 -17.49
C ARG A 164 -4.27 -4.26 -16.63
N LEU A 165 -2.97 -4.06 -16.88
CA LEU A 165 -1.89 -4.75 -16.16
C LEU A 165 -1.60 -4.15 -14.78
N GLY A 166 -1.71 -2.82 -14.64
CA GLY A 166 -1.67 -2.15 -13.33
C GLY A 166 -2.86 -2.52 -12.43
N LYS A 167 -3.96 -2.98 -13.04
CA LYS A 167 -5.23 -3.31 -12.38
C LYS A 167 -5.15 -4.51 -11.41
N ALA A 168 -4.22 -5.43 -11.62
CA ALA A 168 -4.08 -6.62 -10.76
C ALA A 168 -3.36 -6.33 -9.43
N LEU A 169 -2.42 -5.38 -9.42
CA LEU A 169 -1.75 -4.96 -8.18
C LEU A 169 -2.58 -3.92 -7.38
N TYR A 170 -3.40 -3.11 -8.07
CA TYR A 170 -3.94 -1.86 -7.51
C TYR A 170 -5.41 -1.87 -7.07
N VAL A 171 -6.24 -2.83 -7.47
CA VAL A 171 -7.67 -2.86 -7.07
C VAL A 171 -7.91 -3.53 -5.71
N GLY A 172 -6.91 -4.25 -5.17
CA GLY A 172 -7.03 -5.00 -3.90
C GLY A 172 -6.97 -4.16 -2.62
N LEU A 173 -6.54 -2.90 -2.70
CA LEU A 173 -6.45 -1.98 -1.55
C LEU A 173 -7.41 -0.81 -1.78
N GLY A 174 -8.53 -0.75 -1.05
CA GLY A 174 -9.52 0.34 -1.10
C GLY A 174 -9.01 1.75 -0.74
N ILE A 175 -7.70 1.94 -0.69
CA ILE A 175 -6.99 3.15 -0.24
C ILE A 175 -7.00 4.24 -1.32
N ALA A 176 -6.85 3.89 -2.60
CA ALA A 176 -6.78 4.89 -3.69
C ALA A 176 -8.09 5.69 -3.87
N LYS A 177 -9.25 5.06 -3.62
CA LYS A 177 -10.57 5.71 -3.75
C LYS A 177 -10.83 6.72 -2.61
N GLU A 178 -10.44 6.37 -1.39
CA GLU A 178 -10.61 7.26 -0.24
C GLU A 178 -9.62 8.43 -0.31
N MET A 179 -8.40 8.24 -0.86
CA MET A 179 -7.43 9.33 -1.01
C MET A 179 -7.92 10.48 -1.88
N GLN A 180 -8.51 10.21 -3.05
CA GLN A 180 -9.06 11.27 -3.90
C GLN A 180 -10.25 11.98 -3.24
N LEU A 181 -11.14 11.21 -2.61
CA LEU A 181 -12.24 11.78 -1.83
C LEU A 181 -11.74 12.77 -0.79
N HIS A 182 -10.78 12.36 0.04
CA HIS A 182 -10.28 13.19 1.12
C HIS A 182 -9.49 14.40 0.63
N MET A 183 -8.67 14.22 -0.41
CA MET A 183 -7.90 15.30 -1.02
C MET A 183 -8.84 16.39 -1.56
N TRP A 184 -9.86 16.03 -2.34
CA TRP A 184 -10.78 17.01 -2.93
C TRP A 184 -11.72 17.66 -1.93
N THR A 185 -12.19 16.91 -0.92
CA THR A 185 -12.95 17.52 0.19
C THR A 185 -12.11 18.54 0.95
N HIS A 186 -10.82 18.26 1.21
CA HIS A 186 -9.92 19.21 1.84
C HIS A 186 -9.66 20.43 0.95
N PHE A 187 -9.47 20.20 -0.35
CA PHE A 187 -9.30 21.27 -1.33
C PHE A 187 -10.50 22.23 -1.31
N CYS A 188 -11.73 21.71 -1.35
CA CYS A 188 -12.94 22.52 -1.20
C CYS A 188 -12.98 23.33 0.10
N ALA A 189 -12.54 22.74 1.22
CA ALA A 189 -12.51 23.44 2.50
C ALA A 189 -11.49 24.59 2.51
N ARG A 190 -10.29 24.36 1.97
CA ARG A 190 -9.26 25.40 1.86
C ARG A 190 -9.65 26.50 0.88
N VAL A 191 -10.38 26.18 -0.19
CA VAL A 191 -10.96 27.18 -1.10
C VAL A 191 -11.89 28.13 -0.36
N ALA A 192 -12.72 27.64 0.55
CA ALA A 192 -13.60 28.49 1.35
C ALA A 192 -12.80 29.43 2.28
N GLU A 193 -11.69 28.97 2.83
CA GLU A 193 -10.80 29.80 3.64
C GLU A 193 -10.05 30.83 2.77
N LEU A 194 -9.60 30.45 1.57
CA LEU A 194 -8.91 31.33 0.62
C LEU A 194 -9.82 32.44 0.10
N SER A 195 -11.12 32.18 -0.07
CA SER A 195 -12.08 33.23 -0.47
C SER A 195 -12.38 34.23 0.65
N GLY A 196 -11.87 33.99 1.86
CA GLY A 196 -12.19 34.79 3.05
C GLY A 196 -13.60 34.58 3.60
N GLY A 197 -14.34 33.60 3.04
CA GLY A 197 -15.69 33.26 3.43
C GLY A 197 -15.76 32.09 4.42
N ARG A 198 -16.97 31.57 4.63
CA ARG A 198 -17.22 30.37 5.45
C ARG A 198 -18.03 29.34 4.68
N MET A 199 -17.66 28.07 4.83
CA MET A 199 -18.44 26.97 4.26
C MET A 199 -19.85 26.93 4.85
N ILE A 200 -20.84 26.77 3.99
CA ILE A 200 -22.23 26.48 4.37
C ILE A 200 -22.43 24.97 4.28
N GLY A 201 -22.51 24.30 5.43
CA GLY A 201 -22.66 22.85 5.52
C GLY A 201 -21.38 22.08 5.16
N ASP A 202 -21.53 20.78 4.93
CA ASP A 202 -20.44 19.90 4.50
C ASP A 202 -20.29 19.91 2.97
N VAL A 203 -19.13 19.45 2.49
CA VAL A 203 -18.92 19.24 1.04
C VAL A 203 -19.88 18.17 0.53
N ASP A 204 -20.72 18.52 -0.45
CA ASP A 204 -21.59 17.57 -1.13
C ASP A 204 -20.74 16.71 -2.08
N VAL A 205 -20.64 15.42 -1.75
CA VAL A 205 -19.89 14.44 -2.55
C VAL A 205 -20.86 13.53 -3.26
N ARG A 206 -20.81 13.56 -4.59
CA ARG A 206 -21.60 12.66 -5.42
C ARG A 206 -20.73 11.85 -6.37
N THR A 207 -20.98 10.55 -6.42
CA THR A 207 -20.25 9.62 -7.30
C THR A 207 -21.21 8.83 -8.17
N GLU A 208 -20.95 8.79 -9.47
CA GLU A 208 -21.62 7.92 -10.45
C GLU A 208 -20.64 6.92 -11.04
N ARG A 209 -21.13 5.71 -11.28
CA ARG A 209 -20.45 4.68 -12.06
C ARG A 209 -21.33 4.30 -13.23
N ALA A 210 -20.82 4.43 -14.44
CA ALA A 210 -21.51 3.96 -15.62
C ALA A 210 -20.66 2.95 -16.41
N ASP A 211 -21.29 1.83 -16.79
CA ASP A 211 -20.67 0.86 -17.68
C ASP A 211 -20.85 1.32 -19.13
N VAL A 212 -19.77 1.36 -19.90
CA VAL A 212 -19.80 1.81 -21.30
C VAL A 212 -20.21 0.63 -22.19
N SER A 213 -21.49 0.50 -22.49
CA SER A 213 -21.99 -0.48 -23.47
C SER A 213 -21.67 -0.03 -24.90
N GLY A 214 -20.82 -0.77 -25.62
CA GLY A 214 -20.62 -0.63 -27.07
C GLY A 214 -21.54 -1.59 -27.86
N PRO A 215 -21.91 -1.27 -29.11
CA PRO A 215 -22.81 -2.10 -29.90
C PRO A 215 -22.08 -3.33 -30.49
N GLY A 216 -22.70 -4.51 -30.37
CA GLY A 216 -22.57 -5.61 -31.33
C GLY A 216 -21.35 -6.54 -31.26
N ARG A 217 -21.35 -7.49 -30.31
CA ARG A 217 -21.10 -8.93 -30.60
C ARG A 217 -21.62 -9.78 -29.43
N PRO A 218 -22.30 -10.90 -29.67
CA PRO A 218 -22.95 -11.66 -28.61
C PRO A 218 -21.87 -12.41 -27.80
N GLN A 219 -21.50 -11.89 -26.64
CA GLN A 219 -20.80 -12.66 -25.60
C GLN A 219 -21.77 -13.08 -24.49
N ARG A 220 -22.98 -13.48 -24.87
CA ARG A 220 -23.65 -14.60 -24.19
C ARG A 220 -22.94 -15.86 -24.67
N LEU A 221 -21.82 -16.18 -24.03
CA LEU A 221 -21.14 -17.50 -23.95
C LEU A 221 -19.66 -17.37 -23.50
N VAL A 222 -19.30 -16.48 -22.56
CA VAL A 222 -18.12 -16.72 -21.69
C VAL A 222 -18.37 -16.19 -20.26
N ALA A 223 -19.62 -16.25 -19.79
CA ALA A 223 -19.93 -16.10 -18.36
C ALA A 223 -19.62 -17.39 -17.55
N GLY A 224 -18.95 -18.37 -18.18
CA GLY A 224 -18.61 -19.67 -17.57
C GLY A 224 -17.12 -19.99 -17.46
N ALA A 225 -16.18 -19.15 -17.91
CA ALA A 225 -14.75 -19.51 -17.91
C ALA A 225 -13.82 -18.65 -17.05
N VAL A 226 -14.22 -17.45 -16.58
CA VAL A 226 -13.30 -16.58 -15.80
C VAL A 226 -13.56 -16.63 -14.29
N THR A 227 -14.71 -17.13 -13.84
CA THR A 227 -14.92 -17.55 -12.44
C THR A 227 -14.32 -18.95 -12.16
N ALA A 228 -13.93 -19.68 -13.21
CA ALA A 228 -13.27 -20.98 -13.09
C ALA A 228 -11.74 -20.90 -13.00
N ALA A 229 -11.10 -19.77 -13.34
CA ALA A 229 -9.64 -19.62 -13.26
C ALA A 229 -9.13 -19.00 -11.94
N PHE A 230 -9.97 -18.36 -11.13
CA PHE A 230 -9.53 -17.72 -9.88
C PHE A 230 -10.29 -18.11 -8.61
N ALA A 231 -11.51 -18.66 -8.71
CA ALA A 231 -12.17 -19.25 -7.55
C ALA A 231 -11.88 -20.75 -7.40
N ARG A 232 -11.59 -21.48 -8.49
CA ARG A 232 -11.28 -22.91 -8.39
C ARG A 232 -9.86 -23.22 -7.94
N PRO A 233 -8.74 -22.55 -8.31
CA PRO A 233 -7.47 -22.91 -7.69
C PRO A 233 -7.40 -22.48 -6.23
N PHE A 234 -8.02 -21.36 -5.80
CA PHE A 234 -7.97 -20.95 -4.39
C PHE A 234 -9.00 -21.67 -3.50
N ALA A 235 -10.22 -21.97 -3.98
CA ALA A 235 -11.20 -22.75 -3.20
C ALA A 235 -11.00 -24.27 -3.33
N LEU A 236 -10.38 -24.76 -4.41
CA LEU A 236 -9.95 -26.17 -4.51
C LEU A 236 -8.59 -26.37 -3.82
N ALA A 237 -7.66 -25.38 -3.82
CA ALA A 237 -6.46 -25.45 -2.97
C ALA A 237 -6.77 -25.22 -1.49
N ALA A 238 -7.75 -24.39 -1.12
CA ALA A 238 -8.21 -24.31 0.28
C ALA A 238 -9.03 -25.54 0.71
N ARG A 239 -9.50 -26.37 -0.23
CA ARG A 239 -10.11 -27.69 0.05
C ARG A 239 -9.13 -28.86 -0.06
N LEU A 240 -7.90 -28.63 -0.56
CA LEU A 240 -6.86 -29.65 -0.70
C LEU A 240 -5.58 -29.35 0.10
N ARG A 241 -5.42 -28.17 0.72
CA ARG A 241 -4.15 -27.74 1.36
C ARG A 241 -4.37 -26.80 2.54
N ASP A 242 -3.59 -27.03 3.59
CA ASP A 242 -3.73 -26.40 4.92
C ASP A 242 -3.03 -25.02 5.07
N ARG A 243 -2.29 -24.48 4.08
CA ARG A 243 -1.50 -23.22 4.22
C ARG A 243 -1.44 -22.35 2.93
N PRO A 244 -1.92 -21.08 2.93
CA PRO A 244 -1.97 -20.23 1.71
C PRO A 244 -0.69 -19.46 1.29
N LEU A 245 0.32 -19.28 2.17
CA LEU A 245 1.60 -18.61 1.86
C LEU A 245 2.74 -19.22 2.70
N HIS A 246 3.96 -19.34 2.14
CA HIS A 246 5.14 -20.02 2.73
C HIS A 246 4.94 -21.52 3.08
N PRO A 247 4.52 -22.36 2.12
CA PRO A 247 4.20 -23.77 2.39
C PRO A 247 5.42 -24.65 2.71
N ARG A 248 6.62 -24.25 2.28
CA ARG A 248 7.87 -25.00 2.49
C ARG A 248 8.94 -24.09 3.07
N GLY A 249 9.42 -24.44 4.24
CA GLY A 249 10.53 -23.77 4.91
C GLY A 249 11.16 -24.72 5.91
N LEU A 250 12.41 -24.45 6.25
CA LEU A 250 13.16 -25.21 7.24
C LEU A 250 13.38 -24.35 8.47
N VAL A 251 13.33 -24.99 9.64
CA VAL A 251 13.59 -24.37 10.93
C VAL A 251 14.95 -24.81 11.41
N PHE A 252 15.71 -23.88 11.96
CA PHE A 252 17.06 -24.09 12.46
C PHE A 252 17.24 -23.40 13.81
N ASP A 253 18.22 -23.85 14.58
CA ASP A 253 18.64 -23.10 15.76
C ASP A 253 19.36 -21.82 15.33
N ALA A 254 19.10 -20.75 16.08
CA ALA A 254 19.61 -19.43 15.81
C ALA A 254 20.14 -18.78 17.09
N THR A 255 21.28 -18.11 16.96
CA THR A 255 21.86 -17.29 18.01
C THR A 255 21.98 -15.86 17.51
N LEU A 256 21.40 -14.91 18.24
CA LEU A 256 21.52 -13.48 17.98
C LEU A 256 22.50 -12.90 18.99
N THR A 257 23.60 -12.33 18.52
CA THR A 257 24.56 -11.61 19.36
C THR A 257 24.38 -10.12 19.10
N LEU A 258 23.87 -9.38 20.08
CA LEU A 258 23.65 -7.94 20.02
C LEU A 258 24.90 -7.20 20.49
N HIS A 259 25.20 -6.08 19.82
CA HIS A 259 26.39 -5.25 20.07
C HIS A 259 26.04 -3.78 20.29
N GLY A 260 24.75 -3.44 20.42
CA GLY A 260 24.30 -2.05 20.44
C GLY A 260 24.46 -1.31 19.10
N THR A 261 23.88 -0.12 19.01
CA THR A 261 24.17 0.86 17.95
C THR A 261 24.94 2.06 18.49
N SER A 262 25.59 2.82 17.61
CA SER A 262 26.27 4.08 17.96
C SER A 262 25.33 5.16 18.50
N ARG A 263 24.03 5.01 18.26
CA ARG A 263 22.98 5.89 18.76
C ARG A 263 22.10 5.15 19.76
N TYR A 264 21.68 5.84 20.82
CA TYR A 264 20.67 5.33 21.74
C TYR A 264 19.25 5.38 21.13
N TRP A 265 18.53 4.26 21.15
CA TRP A 265 17.15 4.14 20.65
C TRP A 265 16.10 4.02 21.75
N GLY A 266 16.50 3.75 22.99
CA GLY A 266 15.58 3.46 24.08
C GLY A 266 14.94 2.09 23.96
N VAL A 267 15.62 1.16 23.27
CA VAL A 267 15.14 -0.20 23.03
C VAL A 267 16.29 -1.19 23.30
N PRO A 268 16.15 -2.07 24.31
CA PRO A 268 17.16 -3.08 24.65
C PRO A 268 17.65 -3.91 23.45
N PHE A 269 16.75 -4.29 22.54
CA PHE A 269 17.11 -5.06 21.35
C PHE A 269 18.08 -4.35 20.38
N LEU A 270 18.12 -3.01 20.41
CA LEU A 270 19.04 -2.21 19.57
C LEU A 270 20.22 -1.65 20.35
N ASP A 271 20.09 -1.50 21.67
CA ASP A 271 21.05 -0.78 22.51
C ASP A 271 21.93 -1.73 23.36
N ASP A 272 21.46 -2.93 23.70
CA ASP A 272 22.16 -3.83 24.62
C ASP A 272 23.24 -4.69 23.94
N HIS A 273 24.17 -5.15 24.76
CA HIS A 273 25.18 -6.16 24.42
C HIS A 273 24.82 -7.49 25.08
N THR A 274 24.15 -8.37 24.34
CA THR A 274 23.64 -9.64 24.90
C THR A 274 23.53 -10.73 23.84
N GLU A 275 23.54 -11.98 24.28
CA GLU A 275 23.30 -13.15 23.43
C GLU A 275 21.87 -13.68 23.67
N LEU A 276 21.12 -13.84 22.58
CA LEU A 276 19.76 -14.35 22.60
C LEU A 276 19.69 -15.64 21.77
N ARG A 277 19.22 -16.72 22.39
CA ARG A 277 19.02 -18.01 21.72
C ARG A 277 17.59 -18.14 21.25
N GLY A 278 17.43 -18.65 20.04
CA GLY A 278 16.14 -18.72 19.37
C GLY A 278 16.14 -19.69 18.19
N ARG A 279 15.13 -19.54 17.35
CA ARG A 279 14.93 -20.33 16.14
C ARG A 279 14.78 -19.42 14.94
N ALA A 280 15.33 -19.84 13.81
CA ALA A 280 15.15 -19.17 12.52
C ALA A 280 14.41 -20.09 11.56
N ARG A 281 13.40 -19.55 10.86
CA ARG A 281 12.72 -20.22 9.76
C ARG A 281 13.07 -19.53 8.45
N LEU A 282 13.64 -20.28 7.52
CA LEU A 282 13.87 -19.83 6.14
C LEU A 282 12.82 -20.46 5.22
N SER A 283 12.14 -19.64 4.41
CA SER A 283 11.00 -20.10 3.61
C SER A 283 10.85 -19.40 2.27
N ARG A 284 10.24 -20.09 1.30
CA ARG A 284 9.93 -19.53 -0.04
C ARG A 284 8.48 -19.08 -0.09
N ALA A 285 8.21 -17.86 -0.56
CA ALA A 285 6.87 -17.26 -0.52
C ALA A 285 5.92 -17.83 -1.58
N ALA A 286 6.34 -17.86 -2.85
CA ALA A 286 5.51 -18.31 -3.97
C ALA A 286 5.60 -19.83 -4.21
N GLY A 287 6.65 -20.48 -3.72
CA GLY A 287 6.85 -21.92 -3.88
C GLY A 287 7.14 -22.31 -5.34
N LEU A 288 7.67 -21.36 -6.12
CA LEU A 288 8.07 -21.57 -7.50
C LEU A 288 9.19 -22.63 -7.59
N PRO A 289 9.33 -23.32 -8.73
CA PRO A 289 10.45 -24.23 -8.97
C PRO A 289 11.81 -23.61 -8.57
N PRO A 290 12.77 -24.39 -8.04
CA PRO A 290 14.03 -23.87 -7.49
C PRO A 290 14.82 -22.92 -8.40
N LEU A 291 14.72 -23.12 -9.72
CA LEU A 291 15.40 -22.35 -10.76
C LEU A 291 14.82 -20.94 -10.98
N LEU A 292 13.59 -20.66 -10.51
CA LEU A 292 12.97 -19.35 -10.65
C LEU A 292 13.22 -18.48 -9.40
N PRO A 293 13.43 -17.17 -9.57
CA PRO A 293 13.51 -16.22 -8.45
C PRO A 293 12.23 -16.25 -7.60
N ASP A 294 12.39 -16.21 -6.28
CA ASP A 294 11.27 -16.16 -5.33
C ASP A 294 11.56 -15.13 -4.24
N VAL A 295 10.53 -14.70 -3.52
CA VAL A 295 10.71 -13.88 -2.32
C VAL A 295 11.03 -14.82 -1.17
N LEU A 296 12.22 -14.63 -0.59
CA LEU A 296 12.69 -15.49 0.48
C LEU A 296 12.37 -14.83 1.82
N GLY A 297 11.74 -15.58 2.72
CA GLY A 297 11.42 -15.15 4.08
C GLY A 297 12.42 -15.67 5.09
N LEU A 298 12.80 -14.81 6.03
CA LEU A 298 13.57 -15.12 7.23
C LEU A 298 12.75 -14.69 8.44
N ALA A 299 12.26 -15.66 9.21
CA ALA A 299 11.51 -15.41 10.44
C ALA A 299 12.34 -15.85 11.65
N LEU A 300 12.42 -15.01 12.67
CA LEU A 300 13.17 -15.27 13.90
C LEU A 300 12.21 -15.30 15.07
N ARG A 301 12.42 -16.23 16.00
CA ARG A 301 11.75 -16.29 17.29
C ARG A 301 12.77 -16.52 18.39
N TRP A 302 12.76 -15.71 19.45
CA TRP A 302 13.66 -15.89 20.59
C TRP A 302 12.98 -15.49 21.90
N ARG A 303 13.51 -15.96 23.02
CA ARG A 303 13.01 -15.57 24.34
C ARG A 303 13.55 -14.21 24.76
N GLN A 304 12.67 -13.34 25.25
CA GLN A 304 13.06 -12.03 25.79
C GLN A 304 13.13 -12.08 27.33
N PRO A 305 13.94 -11.25 27.98
CA PRO A 305 14.12 -11.33 29.44
C PRO A 305 12.86 -10.96 30.26
N GLN A 306 11.99 -10.08 29.73
CA GLN A 306 10.82 -9.54 30.46
C GLN A 306 9.44 -9.95 29.89
N SER A 307 9.36 -10.84 28.90
CA SER A 307 8.11 -11.18 28.20
C SER A 307 8.16 -12.59 27.57
N GLU A 308 7.03 -13.03 27.02
CA GLU A 308 6.91 -14.12 26.02
C GLU A 308 7.94 -13.99 24.87
N ASP A 309 7.96 -15.00 24.00
CA ASP A 309 8.81 -15.03 22.80
C ASP A 309 8.63 -13.75 21.94
N ALA A 310 9.73 -13.17 21.44
CA ALA A 310 9.71 -12.14 20.40
C ALA A 310 9.73 -12.77 19.02
N GLU A 311 9.12 -12.09 18.04
CA GLU A 311 9.18 -12.51 16.65
C GLU A 311 9.57 -11.37 15.71
N LEU A 312 10.52 -11.65 14.82
CA LEU A 312 10.94 -10.75 13.75
C LEU A 312 10.73 -11.41 12.39
N LEU A 313 9.96 -10.74 11.53
CA LEU A 313 9.73 -11.17 10.15
C LEU A 313 10.50 -10.31 9.17
N LEU A 314 11.36 -10.94 8.37
CA LEU A 314 12.11 -10.32 7.30
C LEU A 314 11.82 -11.04 5.98
N ALA A 315 11.91 -10.30 4.88
CA ALA A 315 11.82 -10.84 3.52
C ALA A 315 12.90 -10.22 2.63
N THR A 316 13.20 -10.86 1.51
CA THR A 316 14.17 -10.31 0.56
C THR A 316 13.67 -8.99 -0.02
N THR A 317 14.45 -7.93 0.20
CA THR A 317 14.12 -6.54 -0.18
C THR A 317 15.32 -5.84 -0.82
N GLY A 318 15.12 -4.63 -1.35
CA GLY A 318 16.24 -3.78 -1.77
C GLY A 318 17.01 -3.19 -0.58
N ARG A 319 18.30 -2.91 -0.73
CA ARG A 319 19.13 -2.33 0.35
C ARG A 319 19.18 -0.79 0.30
N THR A 320 18.79 -0.17 -0.81
CA THR A 320 18.86 1.30 -1.01
C THR A 320 17.81 2.03 -0.16
N ARG A 321 17.89 3.37 -0.10
CA ARG A 321 16.93 4.19 0.66
C ARG A 321 15.48 3.97 0.20
N LEU A 322 15.26 3.83 -1.10
CA LEU A 322 13.94 3.54 -1.67
C LEU A 322 13.66 2.03 -1.75
N GLY A 323 14.68 1.23 -2.07
CA GLY A 323 14.54 -0.22 -2.27
C GLY A 323 14.18 -1.02 -1.02
N ARG A 324 14.46 -0.49 0.19
CA ARG A 324 14.13 -1.15 1.47
C ARG A 324 12.64 -1.29 1.75
N HIS A 325 11.80 -0.65 0.93
CA HIS A 325 10.34 -0.75 0.97
C HIS A 325 9.76 -1.59 -0.17
N LEU A 326 10.61 -2.25 -0.97
CA LEU A 326 10.20 -3.08 -2.10
C LEU A 326 10.73 -4.50 -1.93
N LEU A 327 9.86 -5.49 -2.15
CA LEU A 327 10.26 -6.89 -2.23
C LEU A 327 11.14 -7.10 -3.45
N ARG A 328 12.17 -7.91 -3.28
CA ARG A 328 13.12 -8.26 -4.33
C ARG A 328 13.18 -9.78 -4.45
N PRO A 329 12.78 -10.36 -5.60
CA PRO A 329 12.99 -11.78 -5.86
C PRO A 329 14.49 -12.10 -5.80
N ALA A 330 14.82 -13.24 -5.20
CA ALA A 330 16.17 -13.73 -5.03
C ALA A 330 16.26 -15.20 -5.46
N THR A 331 17.43 -15.59 -5.95
CA THR A 331 17.76 -16.96 -6.36
C THR A 331 18.75 -17.62 -5.39
N ARG A 332 19.15 -16.91 -4.32
CA ARG A 332 20.15 -17.37 -3.32
C ARG A 332 19.72 -16.92 -1.92
N TRP A 333 19.93 -17.79 -0.92
CA TRP A 333 19.83 -17.46 0.51
C TRP A 333 21.05 -16.65 0.99
N SER A 334 22.19 -16.84 0.35
CA SER A 334 23.42 -16.08 0.61
C SER A 334 24.25 -15.98 -0.67
N PRO A 335 24.77 -14.80 -1.04
CA PRO A 335 24.55 -13.50 -0.40
C PRO A 335 23.14 -12.95 -0.68
N ALA A 336 22.47 -12.43 0.34
CA ALA A 336 21.14 -11.84 0.25
C ALA A 336 20.92 -10.73 1.29
N PHE A 337 19.96 -9.85 1.03
CA PHE A 337 19.52 -8.82 1.97
C PHE A 337 18.06 -9.08 2.36
N TYR A 338 17.83 -9.21 3.66
CA TYR A 338 16.51 -9.39 4.25
C TYR A 338 16.13 -8.10 4.98
N GLY A 339 14.91 -7.61 4.78
CA GLY A 339 14.41 -6.40 5.41
C GLY A 339 13.00 -6.61 5.94
N SER A 340 12.63 -5.83 6.95
CA SER A 340 11.30 -5.91 7.57
C SER A 340 10.17 -5.37 6.70
N LEU A 341 10.51 -4.63 5.62
CA LEU A 341 9.61 -3.92 4.69
C LEU A 341 8.81 -2.77 5.34
N LEU A 342 8.28 -3.02 6.53
CA LEU A 342 7.53 -2.09 7.37
C LEU A 342 8.38 -1.67 8.56
N ALA A 343 8.18 -0.43 9.00
CA ALA A 343 8.91 0.15 10.12
C ALA A 343 8.37 -0.32 11.47
N TYR A 344 9.24 -0.32 12.48
CA TYR A 344 8.93 -0.45 13.89
C TYR A 344 9.06 0.93 14.56
N ARG A 345 8.42 1.10 15.71
CA ARG A 345 8.49 2.33 16.51
C ARG A 345 9.48 2.14 17.65
N ALA A 346 10.46 3.02 17.75
CA ALA A 346 11.38 3.15 18.88
C ALA A 346 11.19 4.55 19.48
N GLY A 347 10.44 4.67 20.57
CA GLY A 347 9.97 5.96 21.09
C GLY A 347 9.15 6.74 20.04
N ASP A 348 9.56 7.98 19.76
CA ASP A 348 8.94 8.83 18.72
C ASP A 348 9.48 8.58 17.31
N ARG A 349 10.41 7.63 17.15
CA ARG A 349 11.18 7.43 15.92
C ARG A 349 10.77 6.14 15.24
N ARG A 350 11.00 6.08 13.93
CA ARG A 350 10.77 4.89 13.10
C ARG A 350 12.08 4.25 12.71
N VAL A 351 12.14 2.94 12.84
CA VAL A 351 13.30 2.12 12.53
C VAL A 351 12.91 0.95 11.65
N LEU A 352 13.72 0.67 10.64
CA LEU A 352 13.65 -0.52 9.81
C LEU A 352 14.72 -1.49 10.27
N LEU A 353 14.38 -2.77 10.30
CA LEU A 353 15.29 -3.84 10.67
C LEU A 353 15.62 -4.66 9.43
N GLY A 354 16.84 -5.16 9.35
CA GLY A 354 17.30 -6.03 8.28
C GLY A 354 18.40 -6.97 8.72
N ALA A 355 18.69 -7.94 7.86
CA ALA A 355 19.77 -8.89 8.01
C ALA A 355 20.51 -9.02 6.67
N VAL A 356 21.84 -8.88 6.70
CA VAL A 356 22.71 -8.97 5.53
C VAL A 356 23.47 -10.29 5.62
N ALA A 357 23.20 -11.25 4.72
CA ALA A 357 23.99 -12.47 4.69
C ALA A 357 25.43 -12.17 4.26
N ARG A 358 26.41 -12.59 5.08
CA ARG A 358 27.82 -12.35 4.83
C ARG A 358 28.26 -13.07 3.57
N ARG A 359 29.17 -12.44 2.82
CA ARG A 359 29.82 -13.09 1.67
C ARG A 359 30.84 -14.09 2.24
N GLY A 360 30.52 -15.37 2.15
CA GLY A 360 31.37 -16.45 2.67
C GLY A 360 30.86 -17.84 2.30
N SER A 361 29.53 -17.99 2.18
CA SER A 361 28.89 -19.21 1.69
C SER A 361 27.88 -18.84 0.63
N ASP A 362 28.04 -19.37 -0.58
CA ASP A 362 27.06 -19.24 -1.65
C ASP A 362 26.00 -20.34 -1.48
N VAL A 363 24.78 -19.95 -1.12
CA VAL A 363 23.71 -20.88 -0.82
C VAL A 363 22.55 -20.60 -1.78
N PRO A 364 22.29 -21.46 -2.78
CA PRO A 364 21.18 -21.28 -3.71
C PRO A 364 19.83 -21.35 -3.00
N ALA A 365 18.80 -20.68 -3.54
CA ALA A 365 17.49 -20.54 -2.90
C ALA A 365 16.67 -21.84 -2.83
N ASP A 366 17.27 -23.01 -2.93
CA ASP A 366 16.61 -24.30 -2.77
C ASP A 366 16.74 -24.83 -1.34
N LEU A 367 15.77 -25.61 -0.88
CA LEU A 367 15.73 -26.05 0.52
C LEU A 367 16.69 -27.21 0.80
N VAL A 368 17.04 -28.01 -0.20
CA VAL A 368 17.93 -29.17 -0.03
C VAL A 368 19.37 -28.69 0.16
N SER A 369 19.83 -27.78 -0.69
CA SER A 369 21.12 -27.12 -0.56
C SER A 369 21.17 -26.26 0.70
N LEU A 370 20.07 -25.63 1.09
CA LEU A 370 20.02 -24.91 2.37
C LEU A 370 20.26 -25.85 3.56
N ALA A 371 19.55 -26.99 3.64
CA ALA A 371 19.75 -27.96 4.72
C ALA A 371 21.21 -28.44 4.77
N ARG A 372 21.76 -28.91 3.64
CA ARG A 372 23.16 -29.38 3.56
C ARG A 372 24.16 -28.29 3.95
N ALA A 373 23.99 -27.07 3.43
CA ALA A 373 24.91 -25.98 3.72
C ALA A 373 24.92 -25.62 5.21
N LEU A 374 23.76 -25.63 5.88
CA LEU A 374 23.65 -25.29 7.30
C LEU A 374 24.06 -26.43 8.23
N ASP A 375 24.01 -27.68 7.78
CA ASP A 375 24.58 -28.83 8.48
C ASP A 375 26.12 -28.77 8.49
N GLU A 376 26.72 -28.34 7.38
CA GLU A 376 28.19 -28.23 7.25
C GLU A 376 28.75 -26.97 7.92
N ARG A 377 28.12 -25.81 7.70
CA ARG A 377 28.64 -24.51 8.15
C ARG A 377 27.52 -23.57 8.57
N PRO A 378 27.76 -22.74 9.61
CA PRO A 378 26.79 -21.75 10.04
C PRO A 378 26.57 -20.68 8.96
N LEU A 379 25.31 -20.29 8.74
CA LEU A 379 24.96 -19.12 7.97
C LEU A 379 25.03 -17.88 8.87
N LEU A 380 25.92 -16.94 8.53
CA LEU A 380 26.15 -15.71 9.29
C LEU A 380 25.49 -14.52 8.59
N LEU A 381 24.68 -13.76 9.34
CA LEU A 381 24.06 -12.53 8.89
C LEU A 381 24.38 -11.37 9.83
N ASP A 382 24.70 -10.21 9.28
CA ASP A 382 24.81 -8.98 10.07
C ASP A 382 23.41 -8.39 10.28
N LEU A 383 23.03 -8.20 11.54
CA LEU A 383 21.78 -7.51 11.89
C LEU A 383 21.99 -6.00 11.75
N VAL A 384 21.12 -5.37 10.98
CA VAL A 384 21.21 -3.94 10.65
C VAL A 384 19.93 -3.19 10.93
N ALA A 385 20.07 -1.96 11.39
CA ALA A 385 18.99 -1.02 11.64
C ALA A 385 19.18 0.24 10.81
N ALA A 386 18.10 0.91 10.43
CA ALA A 386 18.15 2.21 9.79
C ALA A 386 16.90 3.03 10.09
N THR A 387 17.01 4.35 10.11
CA THR A 387 15.83 5.22 9.96
C THR A 387 15.27 5.10 8.53
N GLU A 388 14.06 5.64 8.29
CA GLU A 388 13.40 5.62 6.97
C GLU A 388 14.34 6.08 5.83
N PHE A 389 15.14 7.12 6.06
CA PHE A 389 16.06 7.67 5.05
C PHE A 389 17.55 7.50 5.41
N GLY A 390 17.86 6.87 6.55
CA GLY A 390 19.21 6.72 7.08
C GLY A 390 20.03 5.62 6.42
N ARG A 391 21.33 5.64 6.68
CA ARG A 391 22.23 4.52 6.32
C ARG A 391 21.91 3.31 7.20
N TRP A 392 22.15 2.12 6.66
CA TRP A 392 22.11 0.89 7.46
C TRP A 392 23.31 0.87 8.38
N GLU A 393 23.04 0.65 9.65
CA GLU A 393 24.00 0.54 10.72
C GLU A 393 23.90 -0.86 11.32
N ARG A 394 25.03 -1.52 11.55
CA ARG A 394 25.06 -2.84 12.17
C ARG A 394 24.85 -2.69 13.68
N PHE A 395 24.00 -3.55 14.25
CA PHE A 395 23.76 -3.61 15.69
C PHE A 395 23.96 -5.01 16.29
N GLY A 396 24.22 -6.01 15.45
CA GLY A 396 24.40 -7.38 15.93
C GLY A 396 24.77 -8.35 14.82
N GLU A 397 24.77 -9.63 15.18
CA GLU A 397 25.02 -10.77 14.32
C GLU A 397 23.96 -11.84 14.59
N LEU A 398 23.56 -12.53 13.53
CA LEU A 398 22.69 -13.69 13.55
C LEU A 398 23.45 -14.87 12.97
N ARG A 399 23.61 -15.91 13.78
CA ARG A 399 24.19 -17.19 13.40
C ARG A 399 23.08 -18.24 13.34
N ILE A 400 22.94 -18.91 12.19
CA ILE A 400 21.97 -19.98 11.99
C ILE A 400 22.73 -21.29 11.68
N GLN A 401 22.38 -22.38 12.33
CA GLN A 401 23.08 -23.67 12.17
C GLN A 401 22.11 -24.85 12.26
N GLY A 402 22.42 -25.93 11.53
CA GLY A 402 21.70 -27.19 11.52
C GLY A 402 21.97 -28.11 12.72
N PRO A 403 21.23 -29.23 12.83
CA PRO A 403 20.36 -29.78 11.78
C PRO A 403 19.01 -29.07 11.60
N ALA A 404 18.41 -29.21 10.41
CA ALA A 404 17.06 -28.72 10.18
C ALA A 404 16.06 -29.46 11.09
N LEU A 405 15.29 -28.70 11.86
CA LEU A 405 14.26 -29.21 12.76
C LEU A 405 12.93 -29.37 12.01
N ASP A 406 12.20 -30.43 12.34
CA ASP A 406 10.90 -30.73 11.73
C ASP A 406 9.82 -29.71 12.18
N ASP A 407 8.97 -29.27 11.24
CA ASP A 407 7.93 -28.23 11.46
C ASP A 407 6.66 -28.84 12.10
N GLY A 408 6.85 -29.66 13.14
CA GLY A 408 5.84 -30.56 13.72
C GLY A 408 4.63 -29.87 14.37
N GLU A 409 4.80 -28.63 14.83
CA GLU A 409 3.69 -27.72 15.12
C GLU A 409 3.90 -26.44 14.31
N PRO A 410 2.91 -25.97 13.52
CA PRO A 410 3.10 -24.82 12.65
C PRO A 410 3.54 -23.60 13.47
N MET A 411 4.83 -23.25 13.41
CA MET A 411 5.33 -22.04 14.05
C MET A 411 4.75 -20.84 13.29
N ARG A 412 3.57 -20.39 13.73
CA ARG A 412 2.83 -19.27 13.14
C ARG A 412 3.43 -17.99 13.70
N PHE A 413 4.44 -17.48 13.01
CA PHE A 413 5.01 -16.18 13.35
C PHE A 413 3.96 -15.08 13.18
N ASN A 414 3.66 -14.38 14.25
CA ASN A 414 2.77 -13.24 14.29
C ASN A 414 3.42 -12.10 15.10
N PRO A 415 4.18 -11.20 14.45
CA PRO A 415 4.88 -10.10 15.12
C PRO A 415 3.92 -9.04 15.72
N VAL A 416 2.60 -9.18 15.52
CA VAL A 416 1.58 -8.37 16.20
C VAL A 416 1.21 -8.98 17.55
N LEU A 417 1.23 -10.31 17.67
CA LEU A 417 0.98 -11.02 18.93
C LEU A 417 2.24 -11.11 19.79
N ASN A 418 3.40 -11.20 19.16
CA ASN A 418 4.71 -11.36 19.80
C ASN A 418 5.68 -10.24 19.40
N PRO A 419 5.37 -8.97 19.74
CA PRO A 419 6.23 -7.85 19.39
C PRO A 419 7.55 -7.89 20.16
N ILE A 420 8.60 -7.33 19.54
CA ILE A 420 9.86 -7.06 20.24
C ILE A 420 9.59 -5.98 21.29
N TRP A 421 10.05 -6.19 22.52
CA TRP A 421 9.86 -5.26 23.61
C TRP A 421 10.49 -3.90 23.28
N GLY A 422 9.74 -2.82 23.48
CA GLY A 422 10.15 -1.46 23.09
C GLY A 422 10.11 -1.18 21.58
N LEU A 423 9.81 -2.18 20.73
CA LEU A 423 9.73 -2.08 19.27
C LEU A 423 8.39 -2.60 18.71
N PRO A 424 7.25 -1.97 19.06
CA PRO A 424 5.99 -2.34 18.44
C PRO A 424 6.01 -2.02 16.94
N PRO A 425 5.38 -2.85 16.08
CA PRO A 425 5.24 -2.55 14.67
C PRO A 425 4.54 -1.19 14.44
N ALA A 426 5.04 -0.39 13.49
CA ALA A 426 4.52 0.93 13.19
C ALA A 426 3.76 0.98 11.85
N GLY A 427 2.66 1.73 11.82
CA GLY A 427 1.90 2.03 10.59
C GLY A 427 0.64 1.18 10.39
N LEU A 428 -0.26 1.68 9.53
CA LEU A 428 -1.61 1.13 9.30
C LEU A 428 -1.62 -0.28 8.68
N LEU A 429 -0.58 -0.64 7.91
CA LEU A 429 -0.45 -1.96 7.28
C LEU A 429 -0.22 -3.09 8.30
N GLN A 430 0.42 -2.81 9.45
CA GLN A 430 0.58 -3.79 10.53
C GLN A 430 -0.70 -3.95 11.36
N GLN A 431 -1.52 -2.90 11.49
CA GLN A 431 -2.84 -2.97 12.15
C GLN A 431 -3.83 -3.83 11.34
N ALA A 432 -3.77 -3.75 10.01
CA ALA A 432 -4.57 -4.63 9.14
C ALA A 432 -4.12 -6.10 9.21
N ARG A 433 -2.80 -6.36 9.26
CA ARG A 433 -2.23 -7.71 9.42
C ARG A 433 -2.69 -8.41 10.71
N GLY A 434 -2.79 -7.68 11.82
CA GLY A 434 -3.30 -8.22 13.09
C GLY A 434 -4.74 -8.74 12.99
N VAL A 435 -5.62 -8.03 12.27
CA VAL A 435 -7.03 -8.41 12.11
C VAL A 435 -7.19 -9.62 11.18
N THR A 436 -6.41 -9.68 10.09
CA THR A 436 -6.47 -10.82 9.14
C THR A 436 -5.87 -12.10 9.73
N TYR A 437 -4.79 -11.99 10.52
CA TYR A 437 -4.17 -13.15 11.17
C TYR A 437 -5.04 -13.72 12.30
N THR A 438 -5.65 -12.86 13.12
CA THR A 438 -6.51 -13.30 14.24
C THR A 438 -7.76 -14.03 13.73
N ALA A 439 -8.35 -13.57 12.61
CA ALA A 439 -9.49 -14.22 11.99
C ALA A 439 -9.16 -15.61 11.41
N VAL A 440 -7.99 -15.77 10.79
CA VAL A 440 -7.52 -17.07 10.24
C VAL A 440 -7.08 -18.03 11.35
N GLN A 441 -6.55 -17.52 12.47
CA GLN A 441 -6.16 -18.35 13.62
C GLN A 441 -7.37 -18.86 14.41
N ASN A 442 -8.40 -18.03 14.61
CA ASN A 442 -9.64 -18.46 15.28
C ASN A 442 -10.44 -19.47 14.44
N ALA A 443 -10.39 -19.39 13.12
CA ALA A 443 -10.97 -20.38 12.22
C ALA A 443 -10.26 -21.74 12.31
N ALA A 444 -8.93 -21.75 12.44
CA ALA A 444 -8.15 -22.99 12.60
C ALA A 444 -8.32 -23.64 13.99
N ARG A 445 -8.45 -22.85 15.07
CA ARG A 445 -8.75 -23.38 16.41
C ARG A 445 -10.13 -24.06 16.49
N ARG A 446 -11.14 -23.50 15.81
CA ARG A 446 -12.49 -24.11 15.72
C ARG A 446 -12.50 -25.38 14.86
N ALA A 447 -11.66 -25.46 13.84
CA ALA A 447 -11.52 -26.66 13.02
C ALA A 447 -10.80 -27.82 13.74
N GLY A 448 -9.91 -27.51 14.69
CA GLY A 448 -9.19 -28.51 15.50
C GLY A 448 -10.01 -29.16 16.62
N HIS A 449 -11.12 -28.55 17.04
CA HIS A 449 -12.01 -29.08 18.11
C HIS A 449 -13.25 -29.83 17.56
N GLY A 450 -13.34 -30.04 16.24
CA GLY A 450 -14.55 -30.53 15.57
C GLY A 450 -14.41 -31.87 14.85
N ARG A 451 -13.57 -32.78 15.33
CA ARG A 451 -13.45 -34.15 14.76
C ARG A 451 -13.81 -35.17 15.84
N PRO A 452 -15.03 -35.76 15.82
CA PRO A 452 -15.35 -36.87 16.72
C PRO A 452 -14.50 -38.08 16.33
N GLU A 453 -13.90 -38.72 17.35
CA GLU A 453 -13.26 -40.03 17.21
C GLU A 453 -14.24 -41.01 16.55
N ARG A 454 -13.83 -41.53 15.38
CA ARG A 454 -14.49 -42.70 14.81
C ARG A 454 -14.01 -43.92 15.58
N SER A 455 -14.89 -44.47 16.41
CA SER A 455 -14.77 -45.77 17.03
C SER A 455 -14.45 -46.85 15.98
N ARG A 456 -13.42 -47.65 16.27
CA ARG A 456 -13.03 -48.83 15.49
C ARG A 456 -14.14 -49.89 15.58
N PRO A 457 -14.50 -50.58 14.48
CA PRO A 457 -15.39 -51.74 14.57
C PRO A 457 -14.60 -52.96 15.10
N PRO A 458 -15.25 -53.89 15.83
CA PRO A 458 -14.58 -55.02 16.44
C PRO A 458 -14.17 -56.05 15.38
N GLU A 459 -12.99 -56.65 15.59
CA GLU A 459 -12.49 -57.80 14.83
C GLU A 459 -13.46 -58.97 14.93
N ARG A 460 -13.83 -59.54 13.77
CA ARG A 460 -14.47 -60.85 13.71
C ARG A 460 -13.39 -61.91 13.79
N THR A 461 -13.45 -62.70 14.85
CA THR A 461 -12.74 -63.96 14.99
C THR A 461 -13.43 -65.05 14.17
N ARG A 462 -12.58 -65.86 13.49
CA ARG A 462 -12.82 -67.10 12.75
C ARG A 462 -13.25 -66.98 11.28
#